data_AF-A0A968AXX8-F1
#
_entry.id   AF-A0A968AXX8-F1
#
_cell.length_a   1.000
_cell.length_b   1.000
_cell.length_c   1.000
_cell.angle_alpha   90.00
_cell.angle_beta   90.00
_cell.angle_gamma   90.00
#
_symmetry.space_group_name_H-M   'P 1'
#
loop_
_entity.id
_entity.type
_entity.pdbx_description
1 polymer ?
#
loop_
_entity_poly.entity_id
_entity_poly.type
_entity_poly.pdbx_seq_one_letter_code
_entity_poly.pdbx_strand_id
1 'polypeptide(L)'
;MMAERAAQNGTSQQSKKMHIGYYLIDEGYAAFCQKLAYQKPLDERLRRLTKEYPALYFFFIGIHFVTFIAIVGLVVNLFGRESWLIILTLIISWLPVLDLSIVSTNRLLSFLIPPRILPKLEFEGPIPDDYRTVVIVPTMLSSPKDVEAQFERLQIRALANANESLQFAIVSDFLDAETETIANDEAILDAARQQINRLNVQYHSKYG
;
A
#
# COMPACT_ATOMS: atom_id res chain seq x y z
N MET A 1 -30.45 3.35 3.74
CA MET A 1 -31.25 4.01 2.69
C MET A 1 -30.57 4.15 1.32
N MET A 2 -29.36 4.72 1.16
CA MET A 2 -28.70 4.82 -0.17
C MET A 2 -28.08 3.51 -0.66
N ALA A 3 -27.42 2.76 0.22
CA ALA A 3 -26.91 1.41 -0.06
C ALA A 3 -28.04 0.43 -0.41
N GLU A 4 -29.14 0.46 0.36
CA GLU A 4 -30.32 -0.40 0.15
C GLU A 4 -31.01 -0.17 -1.20
N ARG A 5 -31.08 1.08 -1.69
CA ARG A 5 -31.67 1.38 -3.00
C ARG A 5 -30.80 0.92 -4.17
N ALA A 6 -29.48 0.85 -4.00
CA ALA A 6 -28.57 0.34 -5.02
C ALA A 6 -28.58 -1.20 -5.11
N ALA A 7 -29.04 -1.88 -4.07
CA ALA A 7 -29.03 -3.34 -3.98
C ALA A 7 -30.09 -4.05 -4.82
N GLN A 8 -31.10 -3.33 -5.30
CA GLN A 8 -32.23 -3.94 -5.99
C GLN A 8 -31.99 -4.23 -7.47
N ASN A 9 -30.90 -3.76 -8.08
CA ASN A 9 -30.60 -3.96 -9.50
C ASN A 9 -29.12 -4.34 -9.65
N GLY A 10 -28.84 -5.59 -10.05
CA GLY A 10 -27.50 -6.19 -10.00
C GLY A 10 -26.66 -5.99 -11.25
N THR A 11 -25.72 -5.04 -11.20
CA THR A 11 -24.51 -4.99 -12.05
C THR A 11 -23.27 -4.75 -11.18
N SER A 12 -22.07 -5.08 -11.66
CA SER A 12 -20.79 -4.92 -10.93
C SER A 12 -20.57 -3.50 -10.40
N GLN A 13 -21.02 -2.49 -11.15
CA GLN A 13 -20.95 -1.08 -10.79
C GLN A 13 -22.02 -0.65 -9.75
N GLN A 14 -23.14 -1.37 -9.67
CA GLN A 14 -24.12 -1.24 -8.58
C GLN A 14 -23.62 -1.90 -7.29
N SER A 15 -22.87 -3.01 -7.38
CA SER A 15 -22.23 -3.65 -6.21
C SER A 15 -21.22 -2.73 -5.51
N LYS A 16 -20.31 -2.14 -6.29
CA LYS A 16 -19.87 -0.73 -6.21
C LYS A 16 -20.44 0.12 -5.06
N LYS A 17 -21.66 0.58 -5.34
CA LYS A 17 -22.44 1.59 -4.62
C LYS A 17 -23.28 0.98 -3.50
N MET A 18 -23.41 -0.34 -3.41
CA MET A 18 -24.05 -0.99 -2.26
C MET A 18 -23.15 -0.97 -1.03
N HIS A 19 -21.84 -1.04 -1.22
CA HIS A 19 -20.91 -1.11 -0.11
C HIS A 19 -20.85 0.21 0.66
N ILE A 20 -21.05 0.19 1.98
CA ILE A 20 -21.05 1.41 2.81
C ILE A 20 -19.73 2.18 2.71
N GLY A 21 -18.61 1.47 2.53
CA GLY A 21 -17.30 2.07 2.31
C GLY A 21 -17.24 3.00 1.09
N TYR A 22 -18.06 2.77 0.05
CA TYR A 22 -18.13 3.67 -1.11
C TYR A 22 -18.54 5.09 -0.70
N TYR A 23 -19.49 5.20 0.22
CA TYR A 23 -20.01 6.48 0.71
C TYR A 23 -19.23 7.03 1.91
N LEU A 24 -18.46 6.20 2.63
CA LEU A 24 -17.67 6.67 3.77
C LEU A 24 -16.23 7.07 3.41
N ILE A 25 -15.59 6.41 2.45
CA ILE A 25 -14.15 6.59 2.18
C ILE A 25 -13.78 6.74 0.70
N ASP A 26 -14.72 6.51 -0.23
CA ASP A 26 -14.45 6.51 -1.66
C ASP A 26 -15.18 7.65 -2.40
N GLU A 27 -15.38 7.50 -3.71
CA GLU A 27 -16.01 8.47 -4.62
C GLU A 27 -17.41 8.92 -4.15
N GLY A 28 -18.20 8.03 -3.53
CA GLY A 28 -19.55 8.32 -3.06
C GLY A 28 -19.62 9.31 -1.90
N TYR A 29 -18.51 9.56 -1.21
CA TYR A 29 -18.46 10.41 -0.03
C TYR A 29 -18.83 11.86 -0.31
N ALA A 30 -18.47 12.41 -1.48
CA ALA A 30 -18.86 13.78 -1.82
C ALA A 30 -20.38 13.95 -1.88
N ALA A 31 -21.07 13.00 -2.51
CA ALA A 31 -22.53 12.97 -2.58
C ALA A 31 -23.17 12.70 -1.20
N PHE A 32 -22.51 11.91 -0.35
CA PHE A 32 -22.92 11.66 1.03
C PHE A 32 -22.88 12.93 1.89
N CYS A 33 -21.76 13.67 1.88
CA CYS A 33 -21.64 14.94 2.60
C CYS A 33 -22.65 15.99 2.11
N GLN A 34 -22.88 16.06 0.79
CA GLN A 34 -23.84 17.01 0.23
C GLN A 34 -25.26 16.77 0.76
N LYS A 35 -25.67 15.51 0.87
CA LYS A 35 -26.99 15.14 1.42
C LYS A 35 -27.12 15.40 2.92
N LEU A 36 -26.02 15.34 3.66
CA LEU A 36 -25.98 15.65 5.08
C LEU A 36 -25.72 17.12 5.38
N ALA A 37 -25.58 17.98 4.36
CA ALA A 37 -25.15 19.37 4.49
C ALA A 37 -23.86 19.51 5.33
N TYR A 38 -22.98 18.51 5.29
CA TYR A 38 -21.76 18.47 6.08
C TYR A 38 -20.71 19.41 5.50
N GLN A 39 -20.23 20.35 6.32
CA GLN A 39 -19.17 21.28 5.95
C GLN A 39 -17.80 20.67 6.25
N LYS A 40 -17.07 20.31 5.19
CA LYS A 40 -15.76 19.69 5.32
C LYS A 40 -14.74 20.68 5.88
N PRO A 41 -14.01 20.34 6.96
CA PRO A 41 -12.89 21.13 7.46
C PRO A 41 -11.72 21.16 6.47
N LEU A 42 -10.80 22.12 6.64
CA LEU A 42 -9.73 22.40 5.66
C LEU A 42 -8.73 21.26 5.51
N ASP A 43 -8.42 20.57 6.61
CA ASP A 43 -7.55 19.41 6.64
C ASP A 43 -8.09 18.26 5.78
N GLU A 44 -9.40 18.01 5.83
CA GLU A 44 -10.07 16.98 5.05
C GLU A 44 -10.07 17.30 3.55
N ARG A 45 -10.19 18.59 3.20
CA ARG A 45 -10.09 19.05 1.80
C ARG A 45 -8.68 18.85 1.26
N LEU A 46 -7.65 19.17 2.05
CA LEU A 46 -6.25 19.00 1.66
C LEU A 46 -5.89 17.53 1.44
N ARG A 47 -6.34 16.64 2.33
CA ARG A 47 -6.17 15.18 2.20
C ARG A 47 -6.77 14.62 0.89
N ARG A 48 -7.84 15.23 0.36
CA ARG A 48 -8.50 14.76 -0.87
C ARG A 48 -7.82 15.26 -2.14
N LEU A 49 -7.33 16.51 -2.13
CA LEU A 49 -6.63 17.08 -3.28
C LEU A 49 -5.42 16.24 -3.71
N THR A 50 -4.73 15.61 -2.77
CA THR A 50 -3.54 14.78 -3.07
C THR A 50 -3.91 13.40 -3.62
N LYS A 51 -5.11 12.88 -3.32
CA LYS A 51 -5.64 11.63 -3.89
C LYS A 51 -6.14 11.82 -5.32
N GLU A 52 -6.69 12.99 -5.62
CA GLU A 52 -7.35 13.27 -6.90
C GLU A 52 -6.40 13.84 -7.96
N TYR A 53 -5.24 14.38 -7.58
CA TYR A 53 -4.35 15.08 -8.50
C TYR A 53 -2.88 14.65 -8.34
N PRO A 54 -2.45 13.52 -8.95
CA PRO A 54 -1.02 13.20 -9.09
C PRO A 54 -0.23 14.33 -9.77
N ALA A 55 -0.89 15.18 -10.57
CA ALA A 55 -0.32 16.40 -11.13
C ALA A 55 0.24 17.36 -10.07
N LEU A 56 -0.36 17.44 -8.87
CA LEU A 56 0.11 18.31 -7.79
C LEU A 56 1.48 17.84 -7.25
N TYR A 57 1.72 16.53 -7.21
CA TYR A 57 3.02 15.97 -6.83
C TYR A 57 4.12 16.39 -7.81
N PHE A 58 3.88 16.21 -9.11
CA PHE A 58 4.82 16.64 -10.15
C PHE A 58 5.01 18.16 -10.20
N PHE A 59 3.95 18.93 -9.89
CA PHE A 59 4.03 20.38 -9.78
C PHE A 59 4.99 20.81 -8.66
N PHE A 60 4.89 20.22 -7.47
CA PHE A 60 5.82 20.51 -6.38
C PHE A 60 7.25 20.09 -6.71
N ILE A 61 7.46 18.94 -7.35
CA ILE A 61 8.81 18.56 -7.82
C ILE A 61 9.34 19.62 -8.79
N GLY A 62 8.53 20.05 -9.75
CA GLY A 62 8.91 21.09 -10.72
C GLY A 62 9.30 22.41 -10.05
N ILE A 63 8.52 22.88 -9.08
CA ILE A 63 8.84 24.09 -8.31
C ILE A 63 10.16 23.94 -7.56
N HIS A 64 10.35 22.85 -6.82
CA HIS A 64 11.60 22.62 -6.09
C HIS A 64 12.79 22.54 -7.06
N PHE A 65 12.63 21.87 -8.19
CA PHE A 65 13.66 21.73 -9.21
C PHE A 65 14.08 23.08 -9.78
N VAL A 66 13.12 23.89 -10.24
CA VAL A 66 13.36 25.24 -10.74
C VAL A 66 13.99 26.12 -9.66
N THR A 67 13.55 25.99 -8.42
CA THR A 67 14.09 26.78 -7.29
C THR A 67 15.55 26.42 -7.01
N PHE A 68 15.85 25.13 -6.88
CA PHE A 68 17.21 24.66 -6.57
C PHE A 68 18.18 24.87 -7.74
N ILE A 69 17.75 24.67 -8.99
CA ILE A 69 18.60 24.92 -10.15
C ILE A 69 18.91 26.42 -10.30
N ALA A 70 17.94 27.30 -9.99
CA ALA A 70 18.15 28.74 -9.94
C ALA A 70 19.12 29.15 -8.83
N ILE A 71 19.01 28.52 -7.64
CA ILE A 71 19.96 28.74 -6.53
C ILE A 71 21.37 28.33 -6.95
N VAL A 72 21.55 27.15 -7.55
CA VAL A 72 22.87 26.71 -8.04
C VAL A 72 23.42 27.70 -9.05
N GLY A 73 22.63 28.11 -10.04
CA GLY A 73 23.03 29.09 -11.05
C GLY A 73 23.43 30.44 -10.45
N LEU A 74 22.65 30.95 -9.49
CA LEU A 74 22.92 32.20 -8.79
C LEU A 74 24.22 32.11 -7.98
N VAL A 75 24.40 31.04 -7.20
CA VAL A 75 25.59 30.84 -6.38
C VAL A 75 26.85 30.82 -7.26
N VAL A 76 26.83 30.08 -8.37
CA VAL A 76 27.99 30.03 -9.29
C VAL A 76 28.26 31.40 -9.92
N ASN A 77 27.21 32.14 -10.27
CA ASN A 77 27.34 33.49 -10.84
C ASN A 77 27.97 34.48 -9.85
N LEU A 78 27.62 34.40 -8.55
CA LEU A 78 28.18 35.26 -7.51
C LEU A 78 29.70 35.10 -7.31
N PHE A 79 30.26 33.94 -7.66
CA PHE A 79 31.72 33.70 -7.64
C PHE A 79 32.45 34.27 -8.87
N GLY A 80 31.80 35.09 -9.70
CA GLY A 80 32.42 35.74 -10.86
C GLY A 80 32.90 34.74 -11.92
N ARG A 81 32.25 33.57 -12.02
CA ARG A 81 32.63 32.51 -12.95
C ARG A 81 32.21 32.85 -14.37
N GLU A 82 33.01 32.42 -15.35
CA GLU A 82 32.65 32.53 -16.76
C GLU A 82 31.36 31.77 -17.09
N SER A 83 30.61 32.26 -18.09
CA SER A 83 29.29 31.71 -18.43
C SER A 83 29.30 30.21 -18.77
N TRP A 84 30.39 29.69 -19.32
CA TRP A 84 30.50 28.26 -19.64
C TRP A 84 30.61 27.37 -18.39
N LEU A 85 31.24 27.86 -17.31
CA LEU A 85 31.32 27.15 -16.04
C LEU A 85 29.96 27.06 -15.35
N ILE A 86 29.11 28.07 -15.53
CA ILE A 86 27.72 28.04 -15.06
C ILE A 86 26.98 26.91 -15.79
N ILE A 87 27.04 26.87 -17.12
CA ILE A 87 26.38 25.83 -17.93
C ILE A 87 26.87 24.43 -17.52
N LEU A 88 28.19 24.24 -17.41
CA LEU A 88 28.77 22.97 -16.99
C LEU A 88 28.29 22.54 -15.60
N THR A 89 28.24 23.49 -14.65
CA THR A 89 27.76 23.22 -13.28
C THR A 89 26.29 22.84 -13.26
N LEU A 90 25.45 23.51 -14.06
CA LEU A 90 24.02 23.19 -14.18
C LEU A 90 23.80 21.79 -14.76
N ILE A 91 24.59 21.39 -15.77
CA ILE A 91 24.52 20.04 -16.36
C ILE A 91 24.89 18.98 -15.32
N ILE A 92 26.02 19.17 -14.61
CA ILE A 92 26.49 18.21 -13.60
C ILE A 92 25.50 18.15 -12.41
N SER A 93 24.94 19.29 -12.02
CA SER A 93 24.03 19.38 -10.88
C SER A 93 22.61 18.92 -11.19
N TRP A 94 22.28 18.60 -12.45
CA TRP A 94 20.92 18.25 -12.86
C TRP A 94 20.35 17.06 -12.08
N LEU A 95 21.07 15.93 -12.03
CA LEU A 95 20.62 14.73 -11.32
C LEU A 95 20.56 14.95 -9.79
N PRO A 96 21.60 15.51 -9.12
CA PRO A 96 21.51 15.83 -7.70
C PRO A 96 20.36 16.78 -7.33
N VAL A 97 20.12 17.81 -8.15
CA VAL A 97 19.03 18.77 -7.91
C VAL A 97 17.67 18.11 -8.09
N LEU A 98 17.52 17.22 -9.06
CA LEU A 98 16.29 16.44 -9.25
C LEU A 98 16.01 15.55 -8.04
N ASP A 99 17.01 14.81 -7.55
CA ASP A 99 16.87 13.96 -6.36
C ASP A 99 16.50 14.80 -5.12
N LEU A 100 17.20 15.91 -4.89
CA LEU A 100 16.88 16.84 -3.80
C LEU A 100 15.45 17.40 -3.90
N SER A 101 14.97 17.64 -5.11
CA SER A 101 13.59 18.13 -5.36
C SER A 101 12.55 17.08 -5.01
N ILE A 102 12.81 15.82 -5.33
CA ILE A 102 11.95 14.68 -4.98
C ILE A 102 11.93 14.51 -3.47
N VAL A 103 13.11 14.45 -2.81
CA VAL A 103 13.21 14.29 -1.36
C VAL A 103 12.54 15.44 -0.61
N SER A 104 12.73 16.68 -1.06
CA SER A 104 12.11 17.87 -0.45
C SER A 104 10.59 17.84 -0.61
N THR A 105 10.10 17.49 -1.80
CA THR A 105 8.66 17.34 -2.06
C THR A 105 8.06 16.24 -1.20
N ASN A 106 8.70 15.07 -1.12
CA ASN A 106 8.26 13.95 -0.29
C ASN A 106 8.18 14.33 1.18
N ARG A 107 9.18 15.05 1.69
CA ARG A 107 9.20 15.52 3.07
C ARG A 107 8.12 16.55 3.33
N LEU A 108 7.94 17.52 2.44
CA LEU A 108 6.91 18.54 2.53
C LEU A 108 5.51 17.89 2.54
N LEU A 109 5.24 17.00 1.61
CA LEU A 109 3.97 16.30 1.53
C LEU A 109 3.75 15.35 2.72
N SER A 110 4.79 14.69 3.24
CA SER A 110 4.63 13.87 4.45
C SER A 110 4.29 14.69 5.70
N PHE A 111 4.73 15.95 5.75
CA PHE A 111 4.36 16.88 6.82
C PHE A 111 2.93 17.44 6.66
N LEU A 112 2.55 17.78 5.42
CA LEU A 112 1.25 18.39 5.12
C LEU A 112 0.10 17.38 5.02
N ILE A 113 0.40 16.16 4.57
CA ILE A 113 -0.58 15.09 4.36
C ILE A 113 -0.54 14.16 5.58
N PRO A 114 -1.50 14.30 6.50
CA PRO A 114 -1.59 13.38 7.62
C PRO A 114 -1.85 11.94 7.17
N PRO A 115 -1.35 10.94 7.92
CA PRO A 115 -1.54 9.53 7.60
C PRO A 115 -3.02 9.17 7.43
N ARG A 116 -3.30 8.29 6.48
CA ARG A 116 -4.64 7.74 6.29
C ARG A 116 -4.89 6.68 7.37
N ILE A 117 -5.87 6.92 8.22
CA ILE A 117 -6.35 5.90 9.15
C ILE A 117 -7.18 4.92 8.32
N LEU A 118 -6.78 3.65 8.33
CA LEU A 118 -7.57 2.58 7.74
C LEU A 118 -8.75 2.29 8.68
N PRO A 119 -9.99 2.17 8.15
CA PRO A 119 -11.12 1.71 8.94
C PRO A 119 -10.79 0.36 9.59
N LYS A 120 -11.09 0.23 10.87
CA LYS A 120 -10.94 -1.01 11.63
C LYS A 120 -12.30 -1.41 12.18
N LEU A 121 -12.56 -2.71 12.21
CA LEU A 121 -13.69 -3.27 12.95
C LEU A 121 -13.20 -3.60 14.36
N GLU A 122 -13.92 -3.09 15.35
CA GLU A 122 -13.68 -3.39 16.76
C GLU A 122 -14.82 -4.27 17.25
N PHE A 123 -14.47 -5.43 17.80
CA PHE A 123 -15.43 -6.35 18.42
C PHE A 123 -15.20 -6.30 19.94
N GLU A 124 -16.29 -6.27 20.72
CA GLU A 124 -16.22 -6.29 22.19
C GLU A 124 -15.70 -7.63 22.76
N GLY A 125 -15.50 -8.64 21.90
CA GLY A 125 -15.01 -9.97 22.24
C GLY A 125 -14.32 -10.66 21.06
N PRO A 126 -14.25 -12.01 21.02
CA PRO A 126 -13.71 -12.72 19.86
C PRO A 126 -14.50 -12.40 18.59
N ILE A 127 -13.87 -12.59 17.43
CA ILE A 127 -14.52 -12.30 16.14
C ILE A 127 -15.67 -13.32 15.98
N PRO A 128 -16.93 -12.87 15.74
CA PRO A 128 -18.05 -13.79 15.56
C PRO A 128 -17.85 -14.69 14.34
N ASP A 129 -18.46 -15.88 14.36
CA ASP A 129 -18.36 -16.87 13.27
C ASP A 129 -18.78 -16.29 11.89
N ASP A 130 -19.76 -15.37 11.87
CA ASP A 130 -20.22 -14.67 10.66
C ASP A 130 -19.14 -13.76 10.03
N TYR A 131 -18.14 -13.36 10.80
CA TYR A 131 -17.01 -12.50 10.39
C TYR A 131 -15.67 -13.25 10.40
N ARG A 132 -15.70 -14.59 10.41
CA ARG A 132 -14.48 -15.40 10.31
C ARG A 132 -13.62 -14.94 9.13
N THR A 133 -12.32 -14.83 9.37
CA THR A 133 -11.40 -14.20 8.42
C THR A 133 -10.20 -15.09 8.18
N VAL A 134 -9.84 -15.25 6.91
CA VAL A 134 -8.60 -15.91 6.49
C VAL A 134 -7.59 -14.84 6.10
N VAL A 135 -6.45 -14.81 6.78
CA VAL A 135 -5.31 -13.97 6.47
C VAL A 135 -4.40 -14.72 5.48
N ILE A 136 -4.39 -14.24 4.24
CA ILE A 136 -3.54 -14.79 3.19
C ILE A 136 -2.18 -14.09 3.21
N VAL A 137 -1.11 -14.87 3.32
CA VAL A 137 0.27 -14.43 3.18
C VAL A 137 0.77 -14.87 1.80
N PRO A 138 0.83 -13.95 0.82
CA PRO A 138 1.42 -14.24 -0.48
C PRO A 138 2.93 -14.42 -0.33
N THR A 139 3.46 -15.51 -0.83
CA THR A 139 4.88 -15.89 -0.66
C THR A 139 5.40 -16.53 -1.94
N MET A 140 6.61 -16.20 -2.40
CA MET A 140 7.30 -17.00 -3.41
C MET A 140 8.22 -17.99 -2.70
N LEU A 141 8.18 -19.27 -3.08
CA LEU A 141 9.00 -20.30 -2.46
C LEU A 141 10.17 -20.65 -3.36
N SER A 142 11.37 -20.30 -2.91
CA SER A 142 12.60 -20.41 -3.71
C SER A 142 13.40 -21.69 -3.44
N SER A 143 13.26 -22.29 -2.26
CA SER A 143 14.00 -23.48 -1.83
C SER A 143 13.36 -24.14 -0.61
N PRO A 144 13.65 -25.41 -0.28
CA PRO A 144 13.18 -26.05 0.94
C PRO A 144 13.55 -25.29 2.22
N LYS A 145 14.73 -24.66 2.26
CA LYS A 145 15.16 -23.83 3.40
C LYS A 145 14.35 -22.53 3.51
N ASP A 146 14.02 -21.92 2.39
CA ASP A 146 13.15 -20.75 2.35
C ASP A 146 11.74 -21.13 2.85
N VAL A 147 11.20 -22.27 2.42
CA VAL A 147 9.93 -22.80 2.94
C VAL A 147 9.93 -22.83 4.47
N GLU A 148 10.95 -23.42 5.10
CA GLU A 148 11.05 -23.46 6.57
C GLU A 148 10.96 -22.05 7.19
N ALA A 149 11.71 -21.09 6.66
CA ALA A 149 11.71 -19.71 7.14
C ALA A 149 10.35 -19.00 6.93
N GLN A 150 9.66 -19.24 5.81
CA GLN A 150 8.35 -18.64 5.54
C GLN A 150 7.27 -19.21 6.45
N PHE A 151 7.30 -20.52 6.72
CA PHE A 151 6.36 -21.19 7.62
C PHE A 151 6.61 -20.83 9.08
N GLU A 152 7.86 -20.63 9.51
CA GLU A 152 8.17 -20.07 10.83
C GLU A 152 7.58 -18.66 10.99
N ARG A 153 7.73 -17.80 9.97
CA ARG A 153 7.12 -16.45 9.97
C ARG A 153 5.59 -16.51 9.99
N LEU A 154 4.97 -17.46 9.28
CA LEU A 154 3.53 -17.69 9.34
C LEU A 154 3.09 -18.05 10.75
N GLN A 155 3.81 -18.98 11.40
CA GLN A 155 3.55 -19.41 12.76
C GLN A 155 3.67 -18.25 13.76
N ILE A 156 4.72 -17.42 13.67
CA ILE A 156 4.89 -16.23 14.51
C ILE A 156 3.70 -15.27 14.34
N ARG A 157 3.25 -15.04 13.10
CA ARG A 157 2.08 -14.17 12.82
C ARG A 157 0.80 -14.73 13.41
N ALA A 158 0.57 -16.04 13.28
CA ALA A 158 -0.60 -16.72 13.81
C ALA A 158 -0.63 -16.65 15.35
N LEU A 159 0.49 -16.90 16.01
CA LEU A 159 0.61 -16.84 17.47
C LEU A 159 0.48 -15.41 18.00
N ALA A 160 1.03 -14.42 17.30
CA ALA A 160 0.91 -13.02 17.70
C ALA A 160 -0.52 -12.46 17.56
N ASN A 161 -1.37 -13.12 16.78
CA ASN A 161 -2.76 -12.71 16.52
C ASN A 161 -3.71 -13.88 16.80
N ALA A 162 -3.53 -14.56 17.93
CA ALA A 162 -4.31 -15.72 18.29
C ALA A 162 -5.80 -15.37 18.45
N ASN A 163 -6.64 -15.91 17.56
CA ASN A 163 -8.08 -15.80 17.59
C ASN A 163 -8.68 -17.02 16.87
N GLU A 164 -9.67 -17.68 17.46
CA GLU A 164 -10.25 -18.92 16.90
C GLU A 164 -10.92 -18.72 15.53
N SER A 165 -11.39 -17.50 15.27
CA SER A 165 -12.04 -17.10 14.03
C SER A 165 -11.07 -16.50 13.01
N LEU A 166 -9.76 -16.49 13.30
CA LEU A 166 -8.70 -16.14 12.36
C LEU A 166 -7.95 -17.40 11.91
N GLN A 167 -7.90 -17.59 10.60
CA GLN A 167 -7.04 -18.60 9.97
C GLN A 167 -5.94 -17.91 9.18
N PHE A 168 -4.78 -18.57 9.11
CA PHE A 168 -3.64 -18.09 8.34
C PHE A 168 -3.35 -19.07 7.22
N ALA A 169 -3.19 -18.56 6.01
CA ALA A 169 -2.89 -19.37 4.83
C ALA A 169 -1.72 -18.76 4.07
N ILE A 170 -0.90 -19.61 3.46
CA ILE A 170 0.06 -19.19 2.44
C ILE A 170 -0.56 -19.43 1.08
N VAL A 171 -0.55 -18.41 0.23
CA VAL A 171 -0.77 -18.56 -1.21
C VAL A 171 0.58 -18.37 -1.86
N SER A 172 1.03 -19.38 -2.60
CA SER A 172 2.39 -19.43 -3.11
C SER A 172 2.48 -19.68 -4.59
N ASP A 173 3.58 -19.21 -5.15
CA ASP A 173 4.10 -19.59 -6.46
C ASP A 173 5.59 -19.95 -6.34
N PHE A 174 6.14 -20.56 -7.40
CA PHE A 174 7.59 -20.74 -7.56
C PHE A 174 8.25 -19.47 -8.11
N LEU A 175 9.57 -19.48 -8.19
CA LEU A 175 10.31 -18.46 -8.93
C LEU A 175 10.15 -18.66 -10.44
N ASP A 176 10.36 -17.61 -11.21
CA ASP A 176 10.39 -17.68 -12.67
C ASP A 176 11.42 -18.73 -13.14
N ALA A 177 10.99 -19.62 -14.05
CA ALA A 177 11.81 -20.67 -14.64
C ALA A 177 11.63 -20.73 -16.16
N GLU A 178 12.68 -21.14 -16.88
CA GLU A 178 12.62 -21.32 -18.33
C GLU A 178 11.77 -22.52 -18.76
N THR A 179 11.59 -23.49 -17.86
CA THR A 179 10.81 -24.72 -18.07
C THR A 179 9.70 -24.84 -17.04
N GLU A 180 8.60 -25.50 -17.40
CA GLU A 180 7.42 -25.68 -16.55
C GLU A 180 7.71 -26.41 -15.23
N THR A 181 8.70 -27.30 -15.22
CA THR A 181 9.20 -27.95 -13.99
C THR A 181 10.71 -27.87 -13.98
N ILE A 182 11.29 -27.55 -12.82
CA ILE A 182 12.71 -27.68 -12.53
C ILE A 182 12.93 -28.72 -11.43
N ALA A 183 14.14 -29.28 -11.37
CA ALA A 183 14.45 -30.43 -10.51
C ALA A 183 14.21 -30.19 -8.99
N ASN A 184 14.12 -28.93 -8.55
CA ASN A 184 13.95 -28.58 -7.14
C ASN A 184 12.48 -28.33 -6.74
N ASP A 185 11.55 -28.23 -7.70
CA ASP A 185 10.15 -27.85 -7.42
C ASP A 185 9.44 -28.85 -6.52
N GLU A 186 9.64 -30.15 -6.79
CA GLU A 186 9.05 -31.22 -6.00
C GLU A 186 9.56 -31.19 -4.55
N ALA A 187 10.87 -30.96 -4.35
CA ALA A 187 11.46 -30.84 -3.03
C ALA A 187 10.92 -29.62 -2.25
N ILE A 188 10.67 -28.50 -2.94
CA ILE A 188 10.06 -27.30 -2.35
C ILE A 188 8.60 -27.59 -1.93
N LEU A 189 7.81 -28.22 -2.80
CA LEU A 189 6.42 -28.56 -2.50
C LEU A 189 6.30 -29.55 -1.35
N ASP A 190 7.16 -30.56 -1.32
CA ASP A 190 7.13 -31.55 -0.25
C ASP A 190 7.55 -30.96 1.09
N ALA A 191 8.56 -30.07 1.11
CA ALA A 191 8.89 -29.30 2.30
C ALA A 191 7.70 -28.46 2.77
N ALA A 192 6.98 -27.80 1.85
CA ALA A 192 5.82 -26.96 2.19
C ALA A 192 4.67 -27.79 2.75
N ARG A 193 4.38 -28.94 2.15
CA ARG A 193 3.39 -29.92 2.64
C ARG A 193 3.74 -30.42 4.03
N GLN A 194 5.00 -30.77 4.27
CA GLN A 194 5.45 -31.23 5.58
C GLN A 194 5.29 -30.14 6.64
N GLN A 195 5.70 -28.90 6.33
CA GLN A 195 5.58 -27.79 7.28
C GLN A 195 4.12 -27.42 7.58
N ILE A 196 3.24 -27.34 6.57
CA ILE A 196 1.82 -27.03 6.83
C ILE A 196 1.15 -28.14 7.65
N ASN A 197 1.41 -29.40 7.33
CA ASN A 197 0.84 -30.52 8.06
C ASN A 197 1.33 -30.54 9.52
N ARG A 198 2.61 -30.26 9.75
CA ARG A 198 3.17 -30.12 11.10
C ARG A 198 2.46 -29.02 11.88
N LEU A 199 2.25 -27.85 11.27
CA LEU A 199 1.56 -26.73 11.92
C LEU A 199 0.09 -27.06 12.19
N ASN A 200 -0.63 -27.68 11.27
CA ASN A 200 -2.05 -28.04 11.46
C ASN A 200 -2.25 -29.12 12.55
N VAL A 201 -1.27 -30.02 12.73
CA VAL A 201 -1.26 -30.98 13.85
C VAL A 201 -1.01 -30.27 15.18
N GLN A 202 -0.10 -29.29 15.20
CA GLN A 202 0.25 -28.56 16.41
C GLN A 202 -0.81 -27.53 16.82
N TYR A 203 -1.45 -26.90 15.84
CA TYR A 203 -2.42 -25.83 15.99
C TYR A 203 -3.70 -26.21 15.25
N HIS A 204 -4.68 -26.71 16.01
CA HIS A 204 -5.96 -27.10 15.46
C HIS A 204 -6.95 -25.93 15.51
N SER A 205 -7.63 -25.66 14.40
CA SER A 205 -8.78 -24.76 14.35
C SER A 205 -10.06 -25.57 14.10
N LYS A 206 -11.18 -25.07 14.61
CA LYS A 206 -12.54 -25.57 14.31
C LYS A 206 -12.82 -25.64 12.80
N TYR A 207 -12.09 -24.87 12.00
CA TYR A 207 -12.33 -24.67 10.57
C TYR A 207 -11.28 -25.31 9.64
N GLY A 208 -10.38 -26.13 10.20
CA GLY A 208 -9.25 -26.72 9.47
C GLY A 208 -7.91 -26.23 9.99
#